data_AF-A0A072NNF7-F1
#
_entry.id   AF-A0A072NNF7-F1
#
_cell.length_a   1.000
_cell.length_b   1.000
_cell.length_c   1.000
_cell.angle_alpha   90.00
_cell.angle_beta   90.00
_cell.angle_gamma   90.00
#
_symmetry.space_group_name_H-M   'P 1'
#
loop_
_entity.id
_entity.type
_entity.pdbx_description
1 polymer ?
#
loop_
_entity_poly.entity_id
_entity_poly.type
_entity_poly.pdbx_seq_one_letter_code
_entity_poly.pdbx_strand_id
1 'polypeptide(L)'
;MAKTKIRISPHKGDRVQLFLEIEGISKEKLIEVDNSYLLEVKNISKSGNELLFTIFFNKRFFTKKLVKEGNPRITMAPANKLLTIQITTDFHESEIGKSGSHLLIEKEVAGEMPLTIKFNVTEKYYQKKIAEKKEYE
;
A
#
# COMPACT_ATOMS: atom_id res chain seq x y z
N MET A 1 2.28 -17.09 -7.56
CA MET A 1 1.91 -16.36 -6.31
C MET A 1 1.86 -14.88 -6.63
N ALA A 2 0.96 -14.12 -6.00
CA ALA A 2 0.92 -12.67 -6.18
C ALA A 2 2.19 -12.06 -5.57
N LYS A 3 2.83 -11.13 -6.28
CA LYS A 3 4.08 -10.49 -5.85
C LYS A 3 3.76 -9.16 -5.20
N THR A 4 4.05 -9.05 -3.91
CA THR A 4 3.90 -7.79 -3.17
C THR A 4 5.23 -7.05 -3.13
N LYS A 5 5.25 -5.81 -3.60
CA LYS A 5 6.35 -4.86 -3.44
C LYS A 5 5.84 -3.71 -2.58
N ILE A 6 6.56 -3.39 -1.51
CA ILE A 6 6.29 -2.23 -0.67
C ILE A 6 7.58 -1.48 -0.40
N ARG A 7 7.53 -0.16 -0.46
CA ARG A 7 8.66 0.71 -0.13
C ARG A 7 8.18 2.07 0.34
N ILE A 8 9.05 2.72 1.10
CA ILE A 8 8.94 4.15 1.41
C ILE A 8 10.15 4.89 0.83
N SER A 9 9.95 6.17 0.53
CA SER A 9 10.99 7.09 0.07
C SER A 9 10.67 8.52 0.51
N PRO A 10 11.68 9.39 0.63
CA PRO A 10 11.42 10.82 0.83
C PRO A 10 10.59 11.35 -0.34
N HIS A 11 9.78 12.37 -0.04
CA HIS A 11 9.03 13.13 -1.01
C HIS A 11 9.16 14.63 -0.68
N LYS A 12 8.72 15.51 -1.59
CA LYS A 12 8.94 16.96 -1.47
C LYS A 12 8.56 17.50 -0.08
N GLY A 13 9.50 18.23 0.54
CA GLY A 13 9.36 18.79 1.88
C GLY A 13 9.42 17.72 2.98
N ASP A 14 8.63 17.89 4.03
CA ASP A 14 8.56 16.98 5.17
C ASP A 14 7.61 15.81 4.93
N ARG A 15 7.69 15.22 3.74
CA ARG A 15 6.79 14.13 3.32
C ARG A 15 7.54 12.84 3.03
N VAL A 16 6.85 11.75 3.31
CA VAL A 16 7.26 10.38 2.99
C VAL A 16 6.22 9.79 2.06
N GLN A 17 6.67 9.23 0.94
CA GLN A 17 5.82 8.50 0.02
C GLN A 17 5.91 7.00 0.30
N LEU A 18 4.76 6.35 0.41
CA LEU A 18 4.63 4.90 0.38
C LEU A 18 4.13 4.46 -0.99
N PHE A 19 4.83 3.50 -1.56
CA PHE A 19 4.41 2.79 -2.76
C PHE A 19 4.17 1.32 -2.44
N LEU A 20 2.95 0.85 -2.72
CA LEU A 20 2.53 -0.55 -2.59
C LEU A 20 2.07 -1.06 -3.96
N GLU A 21 2.59 -2.19 -4.37
CA GLU A 21 2.19 -2.87 -5.60
C GLU A 21 1.97 -4.36 -5.32
N ILE A 22 0.83 -4.88 -5.76
CA ILE A 22 0.49 -6.30 -5.68
C ILE A 22 0.18 -6.76 -7.09
N GLU A 23 1.09 -7.54 -7.68
CA GLU A 23 0.98 -8.06 -9.05
C GLU A 23 0.41 -9.48 -9.04
N GLY A 24 -0.43 -9.80 -10.03
CA GLY A 24 -0.83 -11.18 -10.30
C GLY A 24 -1.88 -11.72 -9.33
N ILE A 25 -2.83 -10.89 -8.90
CA ILE A 25 -3.95 -11.28 -8.04
C ILE A 25 -4.95 -12.08 -8.87
N SER A 26 -5.16 -13.35 -8.50
CA SER A 26 -6.26 -14.16 -9.05
C SER A 26 -7.54 -13.95 -8.22
N LYS A 27 -8.71 -14.11 -8.87
CA LYS A 27 -10.01 -14.00 -8.19
C LYS A 27 -10.17 -14.97 -7.02
N GLU A 28 -9.58 -16.16 -7.13
CA GLU A 28 -9.60 -17.21 -6.10
C GLU A 28 -8.95 -16.79 -4.78
N LYS A 29 -8.13 -15.74 -4.78
CA LYS A 29 -7.49 -15.19 -3.57
C LYS A 29 -8.28 -14.07 -2.92
N LEU A 30 -9.44 -13.73 -3.49
CA LEU A 30 -10.28 -12.64 -3.04
C LEU A 30 -11.49 -13.21 -2.32
N ILE A 31 -11.93 -12.48 -1.29
CA ILE A 31 -13.19 -12.77 -0.63
C ILE A 31 -14.29 -12.09 -1.47
N GLU A 32 -15.22 -12.87 -1.99
CA GLU A 32 -16.36 -12.33 -2.74
C GLU A 32 -17.42 -11.78 -1.77
N VAL A 33 -17.87 -10.55 -2.01
CA VAL A 33 -18.96 -9.94 -1.25
C VAL A 33 -19.89 -9.22 -2.23
N ASP A 34 -21.06 -9.81 -2.49
CA ASP A 34 -22.04 -9.31 -3.46
C ASP A 34 -21.37 -8.94 -4.82
N ASN A 35 -21.39 -7.67 -5.21
CA ASN A 35 -20.81 -7.15 -6.46
C ASN A 35 -19.36 -6.66 -6.31
N SER A 36 -18.68 -7.04 -5.24
CA SER A 36 -17.34 -6.59 -4.90
C SER A 36 -16.43 -7.72 -4.43
N TYR A 37 -15.15 -7.37 -4.33
CA TYR A 37 -14.08 -8.19 -3.80
C TYR A 37 -13.42 -7.47 -2.63
N LEU A 38 -13.05 -8.25 -1.61
CA LEU A 38 -12.12 -7.84 -0.58
C LEU A 38 -10.78 -8.55 -0.82
N LEU A 39 -9.71 -7.76 -0.87
CA LEU A 39 -8.35 -8.26 -0.81
C LEU A 39 -7.77 -7.94 0.55
N GLU A 40 -7.25 -8.96 1.22
CA GLU A 40 -6.47 -8.82 2.45
C GLU A 40 -5.06 -9.35 2.21
N VAL A 41 -4.06 -8.56 2.58
CA VAL A 41 -2.65 -8.95 2.51
C VAL A 41 -2.01 -8.66 3.86
N LYS A 42 -1.47 -9.72 4.47
CA LYS A 42 -0.59 -9.63 5.63
C LYS A 42 0.77 -10.20 5.25
N ASN A 43 1.83 -9.43 5.46
CA ASN A 43 3.18 -9.86 5.12
C ASN A 43 4.18 -9.38 6.17
N ILE A 44 5.14 -10.22 6.52
CA ILE A 44 6.23 -9.90 7.45
C ILE A 44 7.53 -10.16 6.70
N SER A 45 8.34 -9.12 6.56
CA SER A 45 9.65 -9.23 5.92
C SER A 45 10.67 -9.89 6.84
N LYS A 46 11.75 -10.45 6.26
CA LYS A 46 12.89 -10.99 7.03
C LYS A 46 13.54 -9.97 7.97
N SER A 47 13.40 -8.67 7.65
CA SER A 47 13.93 -7.58 8.46
C SER A 47 12.95 -7.08 9.53
N GLY A 48 11.82 -7.76 9.75
CA GLY A 48 10.85 -7.42 10.80
C GLY A 48 9.83 -6.34 10.42
N ASN A 49 9.89 -5.76 9.22
CA ASN A 49 8.84 -4.83 8.77
C ASN A 49 7.57 -5.62 8.44
N GLU A 50 6.41 -5.09 8.84
CA GLU A 50 5.12 -5.75 8.71
C GLU A 50 4.14 -4.89 7.92
N LEU A 51 3.50 -5.50 6.92
CA LEU A 51 2.41 -4.90 6.15
C LEU A 51 1.10 -5.60 6.51
N LEU A 52 0.11 -4.80 6.85
CA LEU A 52 -1.30 -5.15 6.76
C LEU A 52 -1.97 -4.22 5.74
N PHE A 53 -2.59 -4.81 4.73
CA PHE A 53 -3.28 -4.09 3.67
C PHE A 53 -4.65 -4.71 3.42
N THR A 54 -5.67 -3.88 3.39
CA THR A 54 -7.01 -4.27 2.94
C THR A 54 -7.51 -3.27 1.90
N ILE A 55 -8.21 -3.78 0.90
CA ILE A 55 -8.95 -2.96 -0.06
C ILE A 55 -10.21 -3.66 -0.51
N PHE A 56 -11.30 -2.91 -0.55
CA PHE A 56 -12.59 -3.38 -1.04
C PHE A 56 -12.93 -2.70 -2.36
N PHE A 57 -13.24 -3.47 -3.41
CA PHE A 57 -13.39 -2.93 -4.76
C PHE A 57 -14.37 -3.73 -5.63
N ASN A 58 -15.02 -3.08 -6.59
CA ASN A 58 -16.04 -3.69 -7.44
C ASN A 58 -15.45 -4.75 -8.40
N LYS A 59 -16.19 -5.84 -8.65
CA LYS A 59 -15.78 -6.95 -9.53
C LYS A 59 -15.42 -6.51 -10.95
N ARG A 60 -15.99 -5.41 -11.44
CA ARG A 60 -15.72 -4.84 -12.78
C ARG A 60 -14.26 -4.47 -13.02
N PHE A 61 -13.44 -4.29 -11.98
CA PHE A 61 -12.04 -3.91 -12.17
C PHE A 61 -11.14 -5.05 -12.68
N PHE A 62 -11.64 -6.29 -12.70
CA PHE A 62 -10.99 -7.40 -13.43
C PHE A 62 -11.13 -7.31 -14.94
N THR A 63 -12.01 -6.46 -15.46
CA THR A 63 -12.25 -6.28 -16.90
C THR A 63 -11.99 -4.86 -17.37
N LYS A 64 -11.92 -3.88 -16.45
CA LYS A 64 -11.68 -2.48 -16.77
C LYS A 64 -10.57 -1.90 -15.90
N LYS A 65 -9.61 -1.21 -16.53
CA LYS A 65 -8.60 -0.43 -15.82
C LYS A 65 -9.27 0.68 -14.99
N LEU A 66 -8.81 0.85 -13.77
CA LEU A 66 -9.18 1.96 -12.89
C LEU A 66 -7.96 2.81 -12.60
N VAL A 67 -8.15 4.13 -12.60
CA VAL A 67 -7.23 5.09 -12.01
C VAL A 67 -8.06 6.01 -11.11
N LYS A 68 -7.81 5.96 -9.81
CA LYS A 68 -8.35 6.90 -8.82
C LYS A 68 -7.22 7.84 -8.45
N GLU A 69 -7.38 9.11 -8.83
CA GLU A 69 -6.44 10.17 -8.48
C GLU A 69 -6.69 10.67 -7.05
N GLY A 70 -5.70 11.35 -6.49
CA GLY A 70 -5.71 11.88 -5.12
C GLY A 70 -4.63 11.27 -4.22
N ASN A 71 -4.79 11.42 -2.91
CA ASN A 71 -3.90 10.84 -1.91
C ASN A 71 -4.71 9.96 -0.94
N PRO A 72 -4.79 8.64 -1.16
CA PRO A 72 -3.91 7.84 -2.03
C PRO A 72 -4.35 7.79 -3.50
N ARG A 73 -3.35 7.72 -4.39
CA ARG A 73 -3.53 7.41 -5.80
C ARG A 73 -3.57 5.91 -5.97
N ILE A 74 -4.60 5.39 -6.64
CA ILE A 74 -4.82 3.94 -6.80
C ILE A 74 -5.00 3.61 -8.27
N THR A 75 -4.21 2.66 -8.77
CA THR A 75 -4.35 2.11 -10.11
C THR A 75 -4.65 0.62 -10.02
N MET A 76 -5.68 0.17 -10.73
CA MET A 76 -5.97 -1.25 -10.89
C MET A 76 -5.92 -1.60 -12.37
N ALA A 77 -5.04 -2.54 -12.72
CA ALA A 77 -4.79 -2.93 -14.10
C ALA A 77 -5.05 -4.44 -14.26
N PRO A 78 -6.10 -4.84 -15.00
CA PRO A 78 -6.30 -6.24 -15.33
C PRO A 78 -5.33 -6.66 -16.45
N ALA A 79 -4.74 -7.85 -16.31
CA ALA A 79 -3.89 -8.48 -17.31
C ALA A 79 -4.03 -10.00 -17.25
N ASN A 80 -4.38 -10.66 -18.35
CA ASN A 80 -4.49 -12.14 -18.45
C ASN A 80 -5.31 -12.78 -17.32
N LYS A 81 -6.51 -12.24 -17.03
CA LYS A 81 -7.41 -12.66 -15.92
C LYS A 81 -6.86 -12.45 -14.50
N LEU A 82 -5.69 -11.84 -14.38
CA LEU A 82 -5.11 -11.39 -13.11
C LEU A 82 -5.32 -9.89 -12.95
N LEU A 83 -5.24 -9.42 -11.71
CA LEU A 83 -5.29 -8.01 -11.36
C LEU A 83 -3.95 -7.57 -10.76
N THR A 84 -3.49 -6.40 -11.16
CA THR A 84 -2.41 -5.67 -10.47
C THR A 84 -3.01 -4.45 -9.80
N ILE A 85 -2.70 -4.25 -8.52
CA ILE A 85 -3.09 -3.07 -7.75
C ILE A 85 -1.83 -2.30 -7.38
N GLN A 86 -1.80 -1.01 -7.71
CA GLN A 86 -0.75 -0.07 -7.34
C GLN A 86 -1.36 1.05 -6.50
N ILE A 87 -0.73 1.36 -5.37
CA ILE A 87 -1.14 2.44 -4.47
C ILE A 87 0.07 3.29 -4.16
N THR A 88 -0.08 4.60 -4.36
CA THR A 88 0.88 5.61 -3.94
C THR A 88 0.20 6.55 -2.98
N THR A 89 0.80 6.77 -1.81
CA THR A 89 0.25 7.67 -0.80
C THR A 89 1.38 8.45 -0.15
N ASP A 90 1.11 9.72 0.12
CA ASP A 90 2.08 10.61 0.75
C ASP A 90 1.62 10.96 2.16
N PHE A 91 2.54 10.91 3.10
CA PHE A 91 2.35 11.26 4.50
C PHE A 91 3.25 12.41 4.84
N HIS A 92 2.78 13.32 5.69
CA HIS A 92 3.68 14.19 6.43
C HIS A 92 4.43 13.38 7.47
N GLU A 93 5.69 13.71 7.76
CA GLU A 93 6.49 12.96 8.76
C GLU A 93 5.86 12.99 10.15
N SER A 94 5.13 14.06 10.49
CA SER A 94 4.37 14.14 11.74
C SER A 94 3.18 13.17 11.83
N GLU A 95 2.74 12.60 10.71
CA GLU A 95 1.69 11.56 10.69
C GLU A 95 2.27 10.17 11.00
N ILE A 96 3.60 10.03 11.08
CA ILE A 96 4.26 8.75 11.34
C ILE A 96 4.30 8.51 12.85
N GLY A 97 3.51 7.54 13.28
CA GLY A 97 3.39 7.15 14.67
C GLY A 97 4.55 6.26 15.15
N LYS A 98 4.53 5.94 16.44
CA LYS A 98 5.36 4.89 17.04
C LYS A 98 4.48 3.71 17.44
N SER A 99 4.93 2.50 17.17
CA SER A 99 4.32 1.23 17.58
C SER A 99 5.39 0.34 18.21
N GLY A 100 5.57 0.46 19.53
CA GLY A 100 6.67 -0.17 20.25
C GLY A 100 8.03 0.34 19.75
N SER A 101 8.88 -0.57 19.29
CA SER A 101 10.19 -0.26 18.69
C SER A 101 10.14 0.04 17.18
N HIS A 102 8.94 0.09 16.59
CA HIS A 102 8.72 0.35 15.16
C HIS A 102 8.07 1.72 14.95
N LEU A 103 8.24 2.25 13.75
CA LEU A 103 7.48 3.38 13.25
C LEU A 103 6.27 2.86 12.48
N LEU A 104 5.13 3.51 12.67
CA LEU A 104 3.85 3.13 12.07
C LEU A 104 3.46 4.14 11.01
N ILE A 105 3.34 3.66 9.77
CA ILE A 105 2.76 4.41 8.66
C ILE A 105 1.36 3.85 8.41
N GLU A 106 0.35 4.66 8.67
CA GLU A 106 -1.05 4.24 8.60
C GLU A 106 -1.87 5.16 7.69
N LYS A 107 -2.66 4.56 6.80
CA LYS A 107 -3.66 5.26 6.00
C LYS A 107 -4.97 4.50 6.01
N GLU A 108 -6.03 5.19 6.35
CA GLU A 108 -7.40 4.70 6.20
C GLU A 108 -8.16 5.63 5.25
N VAL A 109 -8.92 5.04 4.34
CA VAL A 109 -9.72 5.76 3.36
C VAL A 109 -11.12 5.16 3.36
N ALA A 110 -12.12 5.98 3.66
CA ALA A 110 -13.52 5.65 3.51
C ALA A 110 -14.02 5.97 2.09
N GLY A 111 -15.20 5.44 1.73
CA GLY A 111 -15.92 5.78 0.49
C GLY A 111 -16.14 4.58 -0.42
N GLU A 112 -16.22 4.81 -1.73
CA GLU A 112 -16.57 3.77 -2.73
C GLU A 112 -15.54 2.64 -2.86
N MET A 113 -14.30 2.91 -2.48
CA MET A 113 -13.22 1.92 -2.48
C MET A 113 -12.46 2.05 -1.15
N PRO A 114 -13.05 1.51 -0.06
CA PRO A 114 -12.44 1.53 1.25
C PRO A 114 -11.08 0.85 1.23
N LEU A 115 -10.11 1.42 1.93
CA LEU A 115 -8.77 0.84 2.06
C LEU A 115 -8.16 1.13 3.43
N THR A 116 -7.38 0.17 3.92
CA THR A 116 -6.49 0.34 5.06
C THR A 116 -5.08 -0.12 4.68
N ILE A 117 -4.08 0.72 4.95
CA ILE A 117 -2.66 0.37 4.90
C ILE A 117 -2.10 0.62 6.30
N LYS A 118 -1.51 -0.41 6.90
CA LYS A 118 -0.69 -0.32 8.11
C LYS A 118 0.66 -0.91 7.79
N PHE A 119 1.69 -0.09 7.82
CA PHE A 119 3.06 -0.50 7.57
C PHE A 119 3.93 -0.18 8.78
N ASN A 120 4.21 -1.22 9.58
CA ASN A 120 5.14 -1.16 10.68
C ASN A 120 6.55 -1.34 10.14
N VAL A 121 7.38 -0.32 10.31
CA VAL A 121 8.76 -0.32 9.82
C VAL A 121 9.74 -0.22 10.98
N THR A 122 10.80 -1.00 10.90
CA THR A 122 11.94 -0.85 11.82
C THR A 122 12.56 0.53 11.66
N GLU A 123 13.03 1.12 12.75
CA GLU A 123 13.69 2.42 12.73
C GLU A 123 14.91 2.43 11.79
N LYS A 124 15.70 1.35 11.79
CA LYS A 124 16.82 1.16 10.87
C LYS A 124 16.40 1.21 9.40
N TYR A 125 15.27 0.59 9.04
CA TYR A 125 14.76 0.64 7.67
C TYR A 125 14.30 2.06 7.30
N TYR A 126 13.62 2.73 8.23
CA TYR A 126 13.16 4.10 8.03
C TYR A 126 14.32 5.07 7.83
N GLN A 127 15.31 5.07 8.73
CA GLN A 127 16.50 5.94 8.63
C GLN A 127 17.22 5.74 7.30
N LYS A 128 17.48 4.49 6.91
CA LYS A 128 18.11 4.15 5.62
C LYS A 128 17.33 4.61 4.40
N LYS A 129 15.99 4.63 4.48
CA LYS A 129 15.14 4.95 3.32
C LYS A 129 14.76 6.41 3.24
N ILE A 130 14.68 7.10 4.37
CA ILE A 130 14.17 8.47 4.48
C ILE A 130 15.29 9.42 4.92
N ALA A 131 15.82 9.25 6.14
CA ALA A 131 16.76 10.19 6.74
C ALA A 131 18.08 10.31 5.95
N GLU A 132 18.72 9.17 5.65
CA GLU A 132 19.99 9.13 4.90
C GLU A 132 19.86 9.67 3.47
N LYS A 133 18.64 9.78 2.92
CA LYS A 133 18.42 10.26 1.55
C LYS A 133 18.07 11.73 1.47
N LYS A 134 17.52 12.31 2.53
CA LYS A 134 17.23 13.75 2.60
C LYS A 134 18.50 14.59 2.76
N GLU A 135 19.56 14.04 3.32
CA GLU A 135 20.85 14.73 3.44
C GLU A 135 21.56 14.95 2.09
N TYR A 136 21.05 14.36 0.99
CA TYR A 136 21.62 14.46 -0.35
C TYR A 136 20.70 15.17 -1.37
N GLU A 137 19.57 15.73 -0.94
CA GLU A 137 18.69 16.60 -1.75
C GLU A 137 18.88 18.07 -1.39
#